data_AF-A0A5E9CZS0-F1
#
_entry.id   AF-A0A5E9CZS0-F1
#
_cell.length_a   1.000
_cell.length_b   1.000
_cell.length_c   1.000
_cell.angle_alpha   90.00
_cell.angle_beta   90.00
_cell.angle_gamma   90.00
#
_symmetry.space_group_name_H-M   'P 1'
#
loop_
_entity.id
_entity.type
_entity.pdbx_description
1 polymer ?
#
loop_
_entity_poly.entity_id
_entity_poly.type
_entity_poly.pdbx_seq_one_letter_code
_entity_poly.pdbx_strand_id
1 'polypeptide(L)'
;MSDTVFMQHNLPEVFDPRRYGSVKAAQIAAYDFMKGRVSKNLKLRRVRQLWEGRASRVDGEEKDALRQAKIEEARNEYKALRGRLASLEAVLASVDPDFARSALDAHRASQTGLGGSDRLGNH
;
A
#
# COMPACT_ATOMS: atom_id res chain seq x y z
N MET A 1 -12.80 18.89 -1.41
CA MET A 1 -12.77 17.65 -2.22
C MET A 1 -13.89 16.74 -1.74
N SER A 2 -14.76 16.24 -2.62
CA SER A 2 -15.87 15.37 -2.21
C SER A 2 -15.36 13.98 -1.82
N ASP A 3 -15.89 13.41 -0.74
CA ASP A 3 -15.51 12.07 -0.27
C ASP A 3 -15.76 11.00 -1.34
N THR A 4 -16.77 11.17 -2.18
CA THR A 4 -17.03 10.27 -3.30
C THR A 4 -15.92 10.32 -4.35
N VAL A 5 -15.40 11.53 -4.65
CA VAL A 5 -14.28 11.72 -5.60
C VAL A 5 -13.00 11.13 -5.01
N PHE A 6 -12.78 11.28 -3.70
CA PHE A 6 -11.66 10.63 -3.01
C PHE A 6 -11.68 9.11 -3.22
N MET A 7 -12.82 8.46 -2.97
CA MET A 7 -12.96 7.01 -3.14
C MET A 7 -12.79 6.58 -4.60
N GLN A 8 -13.44 7.29 -5.53
CA GLN A 8 -13.37 6.99 -6.96
C GLN A 8 -11.94 7.03 -7.51
N HIS A 9 -11.12 7.98 -7.05
CA HIS A 9 -9.73 8.11 -7.48
C HIS A 9 -8.80 7.10 -6.79
N ASN A 10 -8.97 6.90 -5.48
CA ASN A 10 -8.00 6.12 -4.69
C ASN A 10 -8.27 4.60 -4.71
N LEU A 11 -9.51 4.15 -4.92
CA LEU A 11 -9.80 2.71 -5.02
C LEU A 11 -9.05 2.04 -6.18
N PRO A 12 -9.09 2.57 -7.42
CA PRO A 12 -8.32 2.00 -8.53
C PRO A 12 -6.80 2.16 -8.38
N GLU A 13 -6.34 3.17 -7.64
CA GLU A 13 -4.92 3.39 -7.37
C GLU A 13 -4.36 2.32 -6.45
N VAL A 14 -5.07 2.00 -5.36
CA VAL A 14 -4.66 0.96 -4.40
C VAL A 14 -4.90 -0.44 -4.97
N PHE A 15 -6.04 -0.65 -5.62
CA PHE A 15 -6.41 -1.92 -6.22
C PHE A 15 -6.30 -1.85 -7.74
N ASP A 16 -5.07 -1.80 -8.27
CA ASP A 16 -4.84 -1.61 -9.71
C ASP A 16 -5.44 -2.76 -10.56
N PRO A 17 -6.43 -2.49 -11.43
CA PRO A 17 -7.00 -3.49 -12.33
C PRO A 17 -5.97 -4.22 -13.21
N ARG A 18 -4.84 -3.58 -13.53
CA ARG A 18 -3.75 -4.19 -14.31
C ARG A 18 -3.05 -5.29 -13.52
N ARG A 19 -2.95 -5.15 -12.20
CA ARG A 19 -2.35 -6.17 -11.30
C ARG A 19 -3.31 -7.34 -11.06
N TYR A 20 -4.60 -7.07 -10.96
CA TYR A 20 -5.64 -8.09 -10.74
C TYR A 20 -6.22 -8.71 -12.03
N GLY A 21 -5.82 -8.21 -13.21
CA GLY A 21 -6.24 -8.69 -14.52
C GLY A 21 -7.61 -8.19 -15.01
N SER A 22 -8.47 -7.67 -14.13
CA SER A 22 -9.72 -7.02 -14.53
C SER A 22 -10.25 -6.07 -13.46
N VAL A 23 -11.11 -5.12 -13.87
CA VAL A 23 -11.82 -4.21 -12.93
C VAL A 23 -12.67 -5.00 -11.93
N LYS A 24 -13.34 -6.08 -12.38
CA LYS A 24 -14.15 -6.92 -11.50
C LYS A 24 -13.30 -7.62 -10.43
N ALA A 25 -12.14 -8.16 -10.81
CA ALA A 25 -11.23 -8.79 -9.87
C ALA A 25 -10.69 -7.79 -8.85
N ALA A 26 -10.32 -6.58 -9.29
CA ALA A 26 -9.89 -5.51 -8.38
C ALA A 26 -11.00 -5.06 -7.42
N GLN A 27 -12.25 -4.95 -7.89
CA GLN A 27 -13.41 -4.67 -7.03
C GLN A 27 -13.64 -5.78 -5.99
N ILE A 28 -13.41 -7.05 -6.34
CA ILE A 28 -13.50 -8.18 -5.41
C ILE A 28 -12.38 -8.09 -4.36
N ALA A 29 -11.13 -7.83 -4.78
CA ALA A 29 -10.02 -7.64 -3.86
C ALA A 29 -10.26 -6.49 -2.87
N ALA A 30 -10.77 -5.36 -3.36
CA ALA A 30 -11.17 -4.24 -2.51
C ALA A 30 -12.28 -4.62 -1.52
N TYR A 31 -13.27 -5.40 -1.97
CA TYR A 31 -14.34 -5.91 -1.11
C TYR A 31 -13.79 -6.83 -0.01
N ASP A 32 -12.96 -7.81 -0.36
CA ASP A 32 -12.40 -8.75 0.61
C ASP A 32 -11.54 -8.04 1.65
N PHE A 33 -10.80 -7.01 1.22
CA PHE A 33 -10.03 -6.15 2.12
C PHE A 33 -10.93 -5.36 3.09
N MET A 34 -11.96 -4.68 2.56
CA MET A 34 -12.79 -3.76 3.34
C MET A 34 -13.83 -4.48 4.22
N LYS A 35 -14.28 -5.68 3.86
CA LYS A 35 -15.34 -6.42 4.56
C LYS A 35 -15.06 -6.64 6.05
N GLY A 36 -13.79 -6.81 6.43
CA GLY A 36 -13.37 -6.98 7.83
C GLY A 36 -13.03 -5.67 8.55
N ARG A 37 -13.11 -4.52 7.88
CA ARG A 37 -12.66 -3.21 8.36
C ARG A 37 -13.77 -2.17 8.44
N VAL A 38 -14.98 -2.54 8.02
CA VAL A 38 -16.19 -1.72 8.09
C VAL A 38 -17.19 -2.47 8.97
N SER A 39 -17.83 -1.79 9.92
CA SER A 39 -18.73 -2.39 10.90
C SER A 39 -20.04 -2.86 10.27
N LYS A 40 -20.49 -2.16 9.22
CA LYS A 40 -21.69 -2.51 8.47
C LYS A 40 -21.45 -3.73 7.59
N ASN A 41 -22.51 -4.48 7.33
CA ASN A 41 -22.48 -5.58 6.37
C ASN A 41 -22.23 -5.04 4.94
N LEU A 42 -20.94 -4.92 4.58
CA LEU A 42 -20.49 -4.43 3.29
C LEU A 42 -20.88 -5.45 2.22
N LYS A 43 -21.39 -4.97 1.09
CA LYS A 43 -21.69 -5.79 -0.08
C LYS A 43 -20.80 -5.37 -1.25
N LEU A 44 -20.47 -6.30 -2.14
CA LEU A 44 -19.69 -6.00 -3.36
C LEU A 44 -20.31 -4.86 -4.19
N ARG A 45 -21.65 -4.78 -4.24
CA ARG A 45 -22.38 -3.68 -4.89
C ARG A 45 -21.99 -2.31 -4.34
N ARG A 46 -21.76 -2.19 -3.03
CA ARG A 46 -21.37 -0.94 -2.38
C ARG A 46 -19.97 -0.51 -2.81
N VAL A 47 -19.03 -1.45 -2.85
CA VAL A 47 -17.67 -1.21 -3.36
C VAL A 47 -17.71 -0.72 -4.80
N ARG A 48 -18.53 -1.35 -5.66
CA ARG A 48 -18.73 -0.87 -7.03
C ARG A 48 -19.27 0.57 -7.10
N GLN A 49 -20.24 0.93 -6.26
CA GLN A 49 -20.76 2.31 -6.22
C GLN A 49 -19.71 3.33 -5.80
N LEU A 50 -18.87 2.98 -4.82
CA LEU A 50 -17.75 3.81 -4.39
C LEU A 50 -16.69 3.95 -5.49
N TRP A 51 -16.37 2.84 -6.16
CA TRP A 51 -15.43 2.77 -7.27
C TRP A 51 -15.84 3.64 -8.45
N GLU A 52 -17.13 3.60 -8.82
CA GLU A 52 -17.68 4.33 -9.97
C GLU A 52 -18.06 5.78 -9.63
N GLY A 53 -17.90 6.21 -8.38
CA GLY A 53 -18.33 7.55 -7.94
C GLY A 53 -19.85 7.72 -7.88
N ARG A 54 -20.63 6.64 -7.85
CA ARG A 54 -22.11 6.64 -7.82
C ARG A 54 -22.69 6.65 -6.41
N ALA A 55 -21.85 6.62 -5.38
CA ALA A 55 -22.29 6.64 -4.00
C ALA A 55 -22.74 8.07 -3.60
N SER A 56 -23.98 8.19 -3.12
CA SER A 56 -24.55 9.46 -2.63
C SER A 56 -23.92 9.94 -1.33
N ARG A 57 -23.48 8.99 -0.49
CA ARG A 57 -22.76 9.22 0.77
C ARG A 57 -21.62 8.22 0.86
N VAL A 58 -20.50 8.64 1.42
CA VAL A 58 -19.38 7.79 1.84
C VAL A 58 -19.29 7.85 3.35
N ASP A 59 -19.19 6.69 4.00
CA ASP A 59 -19.05 6.61 5.45
C ASP A 59 -17.58 6.76 5.86
N GLY A 60 -17.35 7.25 7.09
CA GLY A 60 -15.99 7.45 7.63
C GLY A 60 -15.18 6.15 7.64
N GLU A 61 -15.79 5.04 8.06
CA GLU A 61 -15.15 3.72 8.07
C GLU A 61 -14.72 3.25 6.68
N GLU A 62 -15.47 3.58 5.62
CA GLU A 62 -15.10 3.20 4.25
C GLU A 62 -13.83 3.95 3.80
N LYS A 63 -13.69 5.21 4.24
CA LYS A 63 -12.46 6.00 4.01
C LYS A 63 -11.30 5.48 4.82
N ASP A 64 -11.52 5.14 6.08
CA ASP A 64 -10.47 4.62 6.96
C ASP A 64 -9.97 3.26 6.46
N ALA A 65 -10.86 2.38 6.02
CA ALA A 65 -10.49 1.13 5.38
C ALA A 65 -9.65 1.36 4.11
N LEU A 66 -10.00 2.34 3.27
CA LEU A 66 -9.19 2.66 2.08
C LEU A 66 -7.82 3.26 2.44
N ARG A 67 -7.74 4.10 3.48
CA ARG A 67 -6.45 4.62 3.99
C ARG A 67 -5.57 3.50 4.51
N GLN A 68 -6.13 2.55 5.25
CA GLN A 68 -5.42 1.36 5.71
C GLN A 68 -4.91 0.54 4.53
N ALA A 69 -5.73 0.34 3.49
CA ALA A 69 -5.33 -0.34 2.27
C ALA A 69 -4.12 0.34 1.60
N LYS A 70 -4.13 1.67 1.51
CA LYS A 70 -3.02 2.45 0.94
C LYS A 70 -1.72 2.28 1.74
N ILE A 71 -1.81 2.24 3.07
CA ILE A 71 -0.64 2.03 3.94
C ILE A 71 -0.11 0.60 3.80
N GLU A 72 -0.99 -0.41 3.78
CA GLU A 72 -0.59 -1.80 3.61
C GLU A 72 0.07 -2.02 2.25
N GLU A 73 -0.47 -1.42 1.18
CA GLU A 73 0.12 -1.51 -0.15
C GLU A 73 1.49 -0.83 -0.23
N ALA A 74 1.65 0.36 0.35
CA ALA A 74 2.94 1.03 0.42
C ALA A 74 3.99 0.18 1.19
N ARG A 75 3.58 -0.52 2.25
CA ARG A 75 4.46 -1.44 2.99
C ARG A 75 4.85 -2.65 2.15
N ASN A 76 3.90 -3.22 1.39
CA ASN A 76 4.17 -4.34 0.50
C ASN A 76 5.13 -3.95 -0.63
N GLU A 77 4.90 -2.78 -1.23
CA GLU A 77 5.77 -2.22 -2.28
C GLU A 77 7.18 -1.95 -1.75
N TYR A 78 7.31 -1.32 -0.58
CA TYR A 78 8.60 -1.11 0.07
C TYR A 78 9.34 -2.44 0.29
N LYS A 79 8.65 -3.46 0.79
CA LYS A 79 9.23 -4.80 1.00
C LYS A 79 9.68 -5.44 -0.31
N ALA A 80 8.88 -5.35 -1.37
CA ALA A 80 9.22 -5.88 -2.69
C ALA A 80 10.44 -5.16 -3.30
N LEU A 81 10.49 -3.83 -3.23
CA LEU A 81 11.61 -3.03 -3.70
C LEU A 81 12.89 -3.35 -2.94
N ARG A 82 12.81 -3.48 -1.61
CA ARG A 82 13.96 -3.89 -0.79
C ARG A 82 14.48 -5.27 -1.14
N GLY A 83 13.57 -6.23 -1.41
CA GLY A 83 13.96 -7.56 -1.89
C GLY A 83 14.66 -7.52 -3.25
N ARG A 84 14.14 -6.72 -4.18
CA ARG A 84 14.77 -6.52 -5.51
C ARG A 84 16.15 -5.87 -5.40
N LEU A 85 16.29 -4.87 -4.52
CA LEU A 85 17.57 -4.21 -4.27
C LEU A 85 18.60 -5.21 -3.72
N ALA A 86 18.22 -5.99 -2.70
CA ALA A 86 19.10 -7.03 -2.15
C ALA A 86 19.52 -8.07 -3.20
N SER A 87 18.61 -8.47 -4.10
CA SER A 87 18.94 -9.37 -5.20
C SER A 87 19.95 -8.76 -6.18
N LEU A 88 19.80 -7.47 -6.53
CA LEU A 88 20.74 -6.78 -7.41
C LEU A 88 22.11 -6.61 -6.74
N GLU A 89 22.14 -6.26 -5.45
CA GLU A 89 23.38 -6.17 -4.67
C GLU A 89 24.10 -7.52 -4.61
N ALA A 90 23.39 -8.64 -4.45
CA ALA A 90 23.98 -9.97 -4.48
C ALA A 90 24.59 -10.30 -5.85
N VAL A 91 23.91 -9.96 -6.94
CA VAL A 91 24.45 -10.14 -8.30
C VAL A 91 25.71 -9.29 -8.50
N LEU A 92 25.69 -8.01 -8.11
CA LEU A 92 26.86 -7.14 -8.23
C LEU A 92 28.05 -7.65 -7.42
N ALA A 93 27.82 -8.05 -6.16
CA ALA A 93 28.87 -8.60 -5.30
C ALA A 93 29.45 -9.93 -5.83
N SER A 94 28.69 -10.68 -6.63
CA SER A 94 29.19 -11.90 -7.28
C SER A 94 30.10 -11.63 -8.47
N VAL A 95 29.94 -10.48 -9.13
CA VAL A 95 30.74 -10.05 -10.28
C VAL A 95 31.97 -9.25 -9.84
N ASP A 96 31.82 -8.43 -8.79
CA ASP A 96 32.89 -7.61 -8.20
C ASP A 96 32.81 -7.69 -6.66
N PRO A 97 33.64 -8.55 -6.03
CA PRO A 97 33.65 -8.72 -4.58
C PRO A 97 34.03 -7.47 -3.79
N ASP A 98 34.74 -6.53 -4.42
CA ASP A 98 35.23 -5.28 -3.83
C ASP A 98 34.27 -4.11 -4.08
N PHE A 99 33.12 -4.36 -4.73
CA PHE A 99 32.10 -3.35 -5.00
C PHE A 99 31.58 -2.70 -3.71
N ALA A 100 32.19 -1.56 -3.35
CA ALA A 100 31.72 -0.50 -2.44
C ALA A 100 30.93 -0.94 -1.20
N ARG A 101 31.27 -2.09 -0.58
CA ARG A 101 30.55 -2.67 0.57
C ARG A 101 30.38 -1.68 1.71
N SER A 102 31.44 -0.95 2.05
CA SER A 102 31.44 0.05 3.12
C SER A 102 30.50 1.24 2.82
N ALA A 103 30.39 1.68 1.57
CA ALA A 103 29.50 2.76 1.18
C ALA A 103 28.02 2.30 1.17
N LEU A 104 27.76 1.06 0.72
CA LEU A 104 26.43 0.45 0.76
C LEU A 104 25.96 0.22 2.20
N ASP A 105 26.83 -0.25 3.08
CA ASP A 105 26.53 -0.45 4.49
C ASP A 105 26.22 0.87 5.21
N ALA A 106 27.00 1.92 4.92
CA ALA A 106 26.72 3.27 5.43
C ALA A 106 25.37 3.82 4.93
N HIS A 107 25.01 3.57 3.68
CA HIS A 107 23.72 3.97 3.12
C HIS A 107 22.54 3.18 3.73
N ARG A 108 22.71 1.89 4.03
CA ARG A 108 21.69 1.10 4.75
C ARG A 108 21.46 1.64 6.15
N ALA A 109 22.54 1.97 6.86
CA ALA A 109 22.48 2.50 8.22
C ALA A 109 21.73 3.84 8.30
N SER A 110 21.95 4.74 7.32
CA SER A 110 21.23 6.02 7.25
C SER A 110 19.74 5.85 6.92
N GLN A 111 19.37 4.85 6.12
CA GLN A 111 17.96 4.56 5.82
C GLN A 111 17.20 3.87 6.95
N THR A 112 17.88 3.09 7.80
CA THR A 112 17.25 2.47 8.97
C THR A 112 16.91 3.45 10.11
N GLY A 113 17.53 4.63 10.14
CA GLY A 113 17.33 5.64 11.20
C GLY A 113 15.98 6.38 11.14
N LEU A 114 15.26 6.33 10.02
CA LEU A 114 14.03 7.11 9.79
C LEU A 114 12.76 6.56 10.45
N GLY A 115 12.82 5.43 11.16
CA GLY A 115 11.66 4.79 11.82
C GLY A 115 11.74 4.70 13.35
N GLY A 116 12.77 5.28 13.98
CA GLY A 116 13.05 5.12 15.41
C GLY A 116 12.61 6.27 16.32
N SER A 117 12.23 7.43 15.77
CA SER A 117 12.00 8.66 16.55
C SER A 117 10.68 8.70 17.33
N ASP A 118 9.75 7.76 17.12
CA ASP A 118 8.43 7.76 17.79
C ASP A 118 8.37 6.96 19.10
N ARG A 119 9.51 6.47 19.64
CA ARG A 119 9.55 5.68 20.89
C ARG A 119 10.09 6.41 22.13
N LEU A 120 10.26 7.73 22.08
CA LEU A 120 10.73 8.52 23.23
C LEU A 120 9.72 9.62 23.56
N GLY A 121 8.67 9.27 24.29
CA GLY A 121 7.65 10.23 24.73
C GLY A 121 6.65 9.61 25.71
N ASN A 122 7.13 9.15 26.87
CA ASN A 122 6.35 9.13 28.10
C ASN A 122 7.27 8.82 29.30
N HIS A 123 7.68 9.87 30.00
CA HIS A 123 8.00 9.86 31.42
C HIS A 123 7.33 11.07 32.05
#